data_AF-X6MLJ3-F1
#
_entry.id   AF-X6MLJ3-F1
#
_cell.length_a   1.000
_cell.length_b   1.000
_cell.length_c   1.000
_cell.angle_alpha   90.00
_cell.angle_beta   90.00
_cell.angle_gamma   90.00
#
_symmetry.space_group_name_H-M   'P 1'
#
loop_
_entity.id
_entity.type
_entity.pdbx_description
1 polymer ?
#
loop_
_entity_poly.entity_id
_entity_poly.type
_entity_poly.pdbx_seq_one_letter_code
_entity_poly.pdbx_strand_id
1 'polypeptide(L)'
;MDYNNAEVDNSGAFDLVLKELKKGCCVGLFPEGLGRYQSYLSPFKTGLARLCVDFVCEQYEKKQKGDINNNNEFDYINIVPYGLNYLHRDMFRSPICVLIGDPIRIDKQTLKLYGLDLDSDLIHTLQHSSNSKAWEDLKFQASKAITLQLRQSFDLTTVHAPNWNLICLAHLARDLAFPLLSVPSSSNLSLFFHHTRFFSLLFSRSTSSSLPFFFFYSFSCLNSFLTKVEACKKNLQPYWNKLYECGLTHRCLDKNVIPFVESGDYTRMRVKALWKCFVHISKCSIFSLLSLPAYIMSTPIIVTWRYLERRHIALGIQQNYDDCAQFKQLCLFFESIFLHVMYTGAAYKVLKNKPTLLSIIRNIFARVIRTELSPKKLSIAFFLLWPCIMWGGVYAGDHMMSNARSFLQLWKLKDFFISKLMYNHNPGCVLIT
;
A
#
# COMPACT_ATOMS: atom_id res chain seq x y z
N MET A 1 7.95 -7.22 23.03
CA MET A 1 8.28 -5.79 22.96
C MET A 1 7.17 -5.08 22.22
N ASP A 2 6.32 -4.42 23.01
CA ASP A 2 5.28 -3.51 22.51
C ASP A 2 5.86 -2.17 22.04
N TYR A 3 4.99 -1.28 21.55
CA TYR A 3 5.34 0.10 21.15
C TYR A 3 6.15 0.85 22.23
N ASN A 4 5.97 0.50 23.51
CA ASN A 4 6.67 1.09 24.66
C ASN A 4 7.86 0.26 25.19
N ASN A 5 8.39 -0.70 24.43
CA ASN A 5 9.43 -1.63 24.91
C ASN A 5 9.03 -2.46 26.14
N ALA A 6 7.73 -2.59 26.41
CA ALA A 6 7.22 -3.50 27.44
C ALA A 6 7.35 -4.96 27.00
N GLU A 7 7.70 -5.82 27.93
CA GLU A 7 7.65 -7.27 27.74
C GLU A 7 6.18 -7.67 27.69
N VAL A 8 5.74 -8.15 26.51
CA VAL A 8 4.37 -8.59 26.28
C VAL A 8 4.44 -10.06 25.98
N ASP A 9 3.71 -10.82 26.78
CA ASP A 9 3.54 -12.24 26.56
C ASP A 9 2.49 -12.46 25.45
N ASN A 10 2.96 -12.92 24.30
CA ASN A 10 2.13 -13.24 23.14
C ASN A 10 1.93 -14.77 22.97
N SER A 11 2.32 -15.58 23.97
CA SER A 11 2.23 -17.04 23.94
C SER A 11 0.83 -17.52 23.52
N GLY A 12 -0.22 -17.04 24.19
CA GLY A 12 -1.60 -17.44 23.88
C GLY A 12 -2.06 -17.08 22.46
N ALA A 13 -1.57 -15.99 21.88
CA ALA A 13 -1.89 -15.62 20.50
C ALA A 13 -1.18 -16.57 19.51
N PHE A 14 0.08 -16.93 19.79
CA PHE A 14 0.82 -17.90 19.00
C PHE A 14 0.16 -19.29 19.04
N ASP A 15 -0.31 -19.74 20.20
CA ASP A 15 -1.00 -21.02 20.36
C ASP A 15 -2.29 -21.09 19.54
N LEU A 16 -3.06 -19.99 19.51
CA LEU A 16 -4.27 -19.88 18.68
C LEU A 16 -3.94 -19.94 17.19
N VAL A 17 -2.93 -19.18 16.75
CA VAL A 17 -2.47 -19.20 15.34
C VAL A 17 -2.02 -20.61 14.96
N LEU A 18 -1.24 -21.26 15.82
CA LEU A 18 -0.75 -22.62 15.61
C LEU A 18 -1.91 -23.63 15.53
N LYS A 19 -2.92 -23.50 16.38
CA LYS A 19 -4.13 -24.32 16.35
C LYS A 19 -4.90 -24.17 15.04
N GLU A 20 -5.02 -22.96 14.51
CA GLU A 20 -5.68 -22.73 13.22
C GLU A 20 -4.84 -23.19 12.04
N LEU A 21 -3.51 -22.97 12.05
CA LEU A 21 -2.60 -23.50 11.04
C LEU A 21 -2.70 -25.03 10.97
N LYS A 22 -2.84 -25.73 12.09
CA LYS A 22 -3.06 -27.18 12.14
C LYS A 22 -4.34 -27.64 11.43
N LYS A 23 -5.31 -26.76 11.16
CA LYS A 23 -6.52 -27.11 10.39
C LYS A 23 -6.37 -26.89 8.89
N GLY A 24 -5.18 -26.50 8.40
CA GLY A 24 -4.95 -26.12 7.01
C GLY A 24 -5.35 -24.68 6.68
N CYS A 25 -5.56 -23.82 7.69
CA CYS A 25 -5.89 -22.41 7.46
C CYS A 25 -4.68 -21.62 6.92
N CYS A 26 -4.99 -20.50 6.27
CA CYS A 26 -4.00 -19.52 5.83
C CYS A 26 -4.00 -18.31 6.77
N VAL A 27 -2.80 -17.83 7.15
CA VAL A 27 -2.63 -16.71 8.09
C VAL A 27 -1.75 -15.64 7.45
N GLY A 28 -2.15 -14.37 7.56
CA GLY A 28 -1.37 -13.21 7.14
C GLY A 28 -0.61 -12.59 8.32
N LEU A 29 0.73 -12.48 8.25
CA LEU A 29 1.56 -11.91 9.32
C LEU A 29 2.56 -10.88 8.79
N PHE A 30 2.70 -9.75 9.48
CA PHE A 30 3.70 -8.73 9.15
C PHE A 30 4.95 -8.88 10.03
N PRO A 31 6.07 -9.43 9.53
CA PRO A 31 7.23 -9.75 10.36
C PRO A 31 7.96 -8.53 10.93
N GLU A 32 7.75 -7.33 10.39
CA GLU A 32 8.27 -6.08 10.96
C GLU A 32 7.59 -5.70 12.29
N GLY A 33 6.29 -6.02 12.40
CA GLY A 33 5.46 -5.65 13.55
C GLY A 33 5.29 -4.13 13.75
N LEU A 34 5.67 -3.30 12.78
CA LEU A 34 5.57 -1.84 12.81
C LEU A 34 5.33 -1.31 11.39
N GLY A 35 4.26 -0.55 11.18
CA GLY A 35 4.06 0.23 9.95
C GLY A 35 4.74 1.59 10.09
N ARG A 36 6.02 1.71 9.75
CA ARG A 36 6.74 3.00 9.83
C ARG A 36 7.05 3.56 8.45
N TYR A 37 7.02 4.89 8.37
CA TYR A 37 7.32 5.69 7.17
C TYR A 37 8.82 5.73 6.82
N GLN A 38 9.48 4.58 6.76
CA GLN A 38 10.90 4.46 6.43
C GLN A 38 11.11 4.15 4.94
N SER A 39 12.31 4.44 4.44
CA SER A 39 12.71 4.12 3.07
C SER A 39 13.20 2.67 2.93
N TYR A 40 13.53 2.03 4.06
CA TYR A 40 13.97 0.64 4.15
C TYR A 40 12.97 -0.19 4.95
N LEU A 41 12.97 -1.50 4.69
CA LEU A 41 12.23 -2.48 5.49
C LEU A 41 12.82 -2.60 6.90
N SER A 42 12.01 -2.51 7.94
CA SER A 42 12.45 -2.68 9.33
C SER A 42 13.00 -4.10 9.57
N PRO A 43 13.93 -4.30 10.52
CA PRO A 43 14.40 -5.64 10.85
C PRO A 43 13.24 -6.57 11.21
N PHE A 44 13.24 -7.77 10.63
CA PHE A 44 12.17 -8.74 10.87
C PHE A 44 12.32 -9.39 12.24
N LYS A 45 11.20 -9.53 12.95
CA LYS A 45 11.11 -10.29 14.20
C LYS A 45 11.06 -11.78 13.89
N THR A 46 11.64 -12.60 14.76
CA THR A 46 11.73 -14.06 14.58
C THR A 46 10.43 -14.81 14.89
N GLY A 47 9.39 -14.15 15.40
CA GLY A 47 8.16 -14.80 15.87
C GLY A 47 7.44 -15.63 14.80
N LEU A 48 7.44 -15.15 13.55
CA LEU A 48 6.90 -15.90 12.41
C LEU A 48 7.69 -17.20 12.14
N ALA A 49 9.02 -17.12 12.15
CA ALA A 49 9.87 -18.28 11.90
C ALA A 49 9.74 -19.29 13.06
N ARG A 50 9.65 -18.80 14.31
CA ARG A 50 9.43 -19.63 15.49
C ARG A 50 8.12 -20.42 15.40
N LEU A 51 7.02 -19.77 15.01
CA LEU A 51 5.75 -20.44 14.74
C LEU A 51 5.88 -21.61 13.74
N CYS A 52 6.66 -21.40 12.67
CA CYS A 52 6.85 -22.43 11.64
C CYS A 52 7.69 -23.60 12.17
N VAL A 53 8.74 -23.32 12.93
CA VAL A 53 9.59 -24.34 13.57
C VAL A 53 8.78 -25.15 14.58
N ASP A 54 8.06 -24.48 15.48
CA ASP A 54 7.24 -25.14 16.51
C ASP A 54 6.15 -26.02 15.87
N PHE A 55 5.52 -25.57 14.78
CA PHE A 55 4.57 -26.41 14.03
C PHE A 55 5.20 -27.71 13.53
N VAL A 56 6.33 -27.63 12.82
CA VAL A 56 6.95 -28.82 12.22
C VAL A 56 7.46 -29.77 13.30
N CYS A 57 8.05 -29.26 14.38
CA CYS A 57 8.47 -30.06 15.53
C CYS A 57 7.29 -30.81 16.15
N GLU A 58 6.16 -30.14 16.40
CA GLU A 58 4.98 -30.79 17.00
C GLU A 58 4.32 -31.82 16.07
N GLN A 59 4.27 -31.56 14.75
CA GLN A 59 3.77 -32.56 13.80
C GLN A 59 4.66 -33.80 13.76
N TYR A 60 5.98 -33.59 13.80
CA TYR A 60 6.95 -34.68 13.83
C TYR A 60 6.81 -35.55 15.09
N GLU A 61 6.67 -34.93 16.27
CA GLU A 61 6.42 -35.66 17.52
C GLU A 61 5.16 -36.52 17.48
N LYS A 62 4.06 -35.99 16.95
CA LYS A 62 2.79 -36.73 16.85
C LYS A 62 2.90 -37.94 15.93
N LYS A 63 3.67 -37.82 14.84
CA LYS A 63 3.96 -38.95 13.95
C LYS A 63 4.77 -40.04 14.63
N GLN A 64 5.77 -39.66 15.43
CA GLN A 64 6.58 -40.62 16.20
C GLN A 64 5.76 -41.35 17.28
N LYS A 65 4.79 -40.68 17.91
CA LYS A 65 3.93 -41.27 18.95
C LYS A 65 2.83 -42.18 18.41
N GLY A 66 2.67 -42.31 17.09
CA GLY A 66 1.66 -43.18 16.48
C GLY A 66 0.22 -42.66 16.58
N ASP A 67 0.02 -41.38 16.92
CA ASP A 67 -1.30 -40.72 17.06
C ASP A 67 -1.98 -40.42 15.70
N ILE A 68 -1.89 -41.35 14.74
CA ILE A 68 -2.36 -41.22 13.35
C ILE A 68 -3.87 -41.49 13.23
N ASN A 69 -4.67 -40.93 14.15
CA ASN A 69 -6.14 -40.92 14.03
C ASN A 69 -6.68 -39.56 13.58
N ASN A 70 -5.83 -38.56 13.34
CA ASN A 70 -6.25 -37.26 12.83
C ASN A 70 -5.73 -37.02 11.40
N ASN A 71 -6.67 -36.73 10.50
CA ASN A 71 -6.53 -36.43 9.07
C ASN A 71 -5.72 -35.16 8.75
N ASN A 72 -4.62 -34.88 9.45
CA ASN A 72 -3.72 -33.78 9.10
C ASN A 72 -2.57 -34.34 8.26
N GLU A 73 -2.70 -34.20 6.95
CA GLU A 73 -1.78 -34.75 5.94
C GLU A 73 -0.47 -33.94 5.79
N PHE A 74 -0.32 -32.82 6.52
CA PHE A 74 0.73 -31.82 6.25
C PHE A 74 1.82 -31.77 7.33
N ASP A 75 3.05 -32.17 6.97
CA ASP A 75 4.27 -32.06 7.79
C ASP A 75 5.08 -30.80 7.53
N TYR A 76 4.51 -29.86 6.79
CA TYR A 76 5.23 -28.70 6.28
C TYR A 76 4.35 -27.45 6.29
N ILE A 77 5.00 -26.30 6.36
CA ILE A 77 4.40 -24.97 6.21
C ILE A 77 5.07 -24.25 5.06
N ASN A 78 4.30 -23.58 4.22
CA ASN A 78 4.84 -22.67 3.21
C ASN A 78 4.72 -21.22 3.70
N ILE A 79 5.84 -20.52 3.76
CA ILE A 79 5.87 -19.06 3.97
C ILE A 79 5.94 -18.40 2.60
N VAL A 80 4.92 -17.63 2.22
CA VAL A 80 4.85 -16.95 0.93
C VAL A 80 5.07 -15.45 1.17
N PRO A 81 6.15 -14.85 0.63
CA PRO A 81 6.43 -13.43 0.79
C PRO A 81 5.63 -12.58 -0.20
N TYR A 82 4.94 -11.58 0.31
CA TYR A 82 4.11 -10.62 -0.41
C TYR A 82 4.68 -9.21 -0.26
N GLY A 83 5.32 -8.72 -1.32
CA GLY A 83 5.79 -7.35 -1.39
C GLY A 83 4.66 -6.40 -1.77
N LEU A 84 4.25 -5.55 -0.83
CA LEU A 84 3.25 -4.50 -1.05
C LEU A 84 3.94 -3.17 -1.39
N ASN A 85 3.82 -2.73 -2.64
CA ASN A 85 4.45 -1.51 -3.12
C ASN A 85 3.39 -0.46 -3.47
N TYR A 86 3.33 0.61 -2.69
CA TYR A 86 2.43 1.74 -2.92
C TYR A 86 3.08 2.79 -3.80
N LEU A 87 2.36 3.26 -4.82
CA LEU A 87 2.86 4.35 -5.66
C LEU A 87 2.85 5.69 -4.91
N HIS A 88 1.79 5.93 -4.15
CA HIS A 88 1.59 7.14 -3.35
C HIS A 88 1.24 6.73 -1.92
N ARG A 89 2.25 6.59 -1.07
CA ARG A 89 2.07 6.08 0.29
C ARG A 89 1.38 7.07 1.24
N ASP A 90 1.43 8.36 0.90
CA ASP A 90 0.84 9.49 1.64
C ASP A 90 -0.63 9.72 1.28
N MET A 91 -1.11 9.04 0.24
CA MET A 91 -2.47 9.16 -0.25
C MET A 91 -3.30 7.98 0.25
N PHE A 92 -4.48 8.28 0.77
CA PHE A 92 -5.45 7.27 1.20
C PHE A 92 -5.83 6.28 0.07
N ARG A 93 -5.77 6.73 -1.18
CA ARG A 93 -5.94 5.90 -2.36
C ARG A 93 -4.70 6.00 -3.21
N SER A 94 -4.03 4.87 -3.40
CA SER A 94 -2.93 4.78 -4.34
C SER A 94 -2.95 3.46 -5.09
N PRO A 95 -2.48 3.46 -6.34
CA PRO A 95 -2.17 2.22 -7.02
C PRO A 95 -1.16 1.42 -6.18
N ILE A 96 -1.51 0.16 -5.91
CA ILE A 96 -0.65 -0.79 -5.24
C ILE A 96 -0.20 -1.85 -6.24
N CYS A 97 1.07 -2.19 -6.20
CA CYS A 97 1.61 -3.37 -6.87
C CYS A 97 1.93 -4.42 -5.82
N VAL A 98 1.27 -5.57 -5.94
CA VAL A 98 1.54 -6.75 -5.12
C VAL A 98 2.47 -7.66 -5.90
N LEU A 99 3.66 -7.90 -5.35
CA LEU A 99 4.63 -8.83 -5.91
C LEU A 99 4.72 -10.06 -5.00
N ILE A 100 4.42 -11.23 -5.55
CA ILE A 100 4.45 -12.50 -4.84
C ILE A 100 5.83 -13.11 -5.10
N GLY A 101 6.57 -13.39 -4.04
CA GLY A 101 7.85 -14.08 -4.12
C GLY A 101 7.69 -15.60 -4.02
N ASP A 102 8.79 -16.31 -4.19
CA ASP A 102 8.79 -17.77 -4.17
C ASP A 102 8.46 -18.30 -2.77
N PRO A 103 7.57 -19.30 -2.64
CA PRO A 103 7.25 -19.92 -1.36
C PRO A 103 8.49 -20.55 -0.71
N ILE A 104 8.71 -20.24 0.56
CA ILE A 104 9.71 -20.88 1.41
C ILE A 104 9.02 -22.03 2.15
N ARG A 105 9.27 -23.26 1.68
CA ARG A 105 8.77 -24.47 2.34
C ARG A 105 9.61 -24.77 3.57
N ILE A 106 8.97 -24.85 4.74
CA ILE A 106 9.55 -25.26 6.01
C ILE A 106 9.06 -26.67 6.31
N ASP A 107 9.95 -27.63 6.17
CA ASP A 107 9.76 -29.03 6.51
C ASP A 107 10.96 -29.58 7.29
N LYS A 108 10.90 -30.85 7.67
CA LYS A 108 11.98 -31.54 8.41
C LYS A 108 13.34 -31.41 7.72
N GLN A 109 13.39 -31.55 6.39
CA GLN A 109 14.63 -31.45 5.63
C GLN A 109 15.20 -30.03 5.68
N THR A 110 14.32 -29.04 5.56
CA THR A 110 14.68 -27.62 5.65
C THR A 110 15.20 -27.27 7.05
N LEU A 111 14.57 -27.78 8.11
CA LEU A 111 15.06 -27.59 9.48
C LEU A 111 16.44 -28.21 9.69
N LYS A 112 16.69 -29.40 9.12
CA LYS A 112 18.01 -30.03 9.16
C LYS A 112 19.09 -29.16 8.50
N LEU A 113 18.79 -28.51 7.38
CA LEU A 113 19.70 -27.56 6.72
C LEU A 113 20.02 -26.34 7.61
N TYR A 114 19.09 -25.94 8.48
CA TYR A 114 19.29 -24.85 9.44
C TYR A 114 19.88 -25.29 10.79
N GLY A 115 20.37 -26.52 10.88
CA GLY A 115 21.05 -27.06 12.07
C GLY A 115 20.12 -27.72 13.09
N LEU A 116 18.84 -27.95 12.75
CA LEU A 116 17.87 -28.63 13.60
C LEU A 116 17.50 -29.99 13.00
N ASP A 117 18.30 -31.01 13.32
CA ASP A 117 18.10 -32.38 12.82
C ASP A 117 17.17 -33.20 13.72
N LEU A 118 15.89 -33.21 13.41
CA LEU A 118 14.86 -33.90 14.23
C LEU A 118 15.05 -35.42 14.34
N ASP A 119 15.90 -36.04 13.52
CA ASP A 119 16.26 -37.47 13.62
C ASP A 119 17.42 -37.75 14.59
N SER A 120 18.10 -36.71 15.09
CA SER A 120 19.29 -36.89 15.92
C SER A 120 18.93 -37.39 17.32
N ASP A 121 19.60 -38.44 17.78
CA ASP A 121 19.49 -38.96 19.16
C ASP A 121 19.79 -37.86 20.20
N LEU A 122 20.65 -36.89 19.86
CA LEU A 122 20.94 -35.72 20.68
C LEU A 122 19.71 -34.83 20.85
N ILE A 123 18.90 -34.66 19.80
CA ILE A 123 17.72 -33.81 19.86
C ILE A 123 16.60 -34.52 20.63
N HIS A 124 16.42 -35.82 20.45
CA HIS A 124 15.51 -36.63 21.25
C HIS A 124 15.83 -36.55 22.76
N THR A 125 17.12 -36.61 23.12
CA THR A 125 17.56 -36.44 24.51
C THR A 125 17.37 -35.01 25.01
N LEU A 126 17.70 -33.99 24.21
CA LEU A 126 17.53 -32.58 24.60
C LEU A 126 16.06 -32.18 24.79
N GLN A 127 15.17 -32.68 23.94
CA GLN A 127 13.73 -32.40 23.98
C GLN A 127 13.05 -33.00 25.23
N HIS A 128 13.51 -34.17 25.69
CA HIS A 128 13.00 -34.82 26.91
C HIS A 128 13.83 -34.52 28.17
N SER A 129 14.98 -33.86 28.03
CA SER A 129 15.80 -33.45 29.17
C SER A 129 15.16 -32.30 29.94
N SER A 130 15.45 -32.22 31.24
CA SER A 130 15.17 -31.06 32.08
C SER A 130 15.84 -29.76 31.61
N ASN A 131 16.69 -29.81 30.57
CA ASN A 131 17.46 -28.70 30.04
C ASN A 131 16.73 -27.99 28.89
N SER A 132 15.48 -27.57 29.15
CA SER A 132 14.57 -26.89 28.20
C SER A 132 15.23 -25.73 27.43
N LYS A 133 16.23 -25.08 28.03
CA LYS A 133 16.93 -23.93 27.44
C LYS A 133 17.72 -24.28 26.18
N ALA A 134 18.44 -25.41 26.16
CA ALA A 134 19.26 -25.79 25.02
C ALA A 134 18.43 -26.12 23.77
N TRP A 135 17.26 -26.73 23.96
CA TRP A 135 16.28 -26.98 22.91
C TRP A 135 15.70 -25.68 22.34
N GLU A 136 15.31 -24.75 23.21
CA GLU A 136 14.81 -23.42 22.79
C GLU A 136 15.88 -22.61 22.05
N ASP A 137 17.15 -22.70 22.46
CA ASP A 137 18.26 -22.02 21.80
C ASP A 137 18.48 -22.55 20.37
N LEU A 138 18.39 -23.87 20.14
CA LEU A 138 18.47 -24.47 18.80
C LEU A 138 17.30 -24.03 17.91
N LYS A 139 16.06 -24.06 18.43
CA LYS A 139 14.89 -23.56 17.71
C LYS A 139 15.04 -22.07 17.36
N PHE A 140 15.62 -21.28 18.26
CA PHE A 140 15.88 -19.86 18.02
C PHE A 140 16.93 -19.65 16.91
N GLN A 141 17.99 -20.44 16.87
CA GLN A 141 19.00 -20.39 15.80
C GLN A 141 18.41 -20.72 14.44
N ALA A 142 17.64 -21.82 14.33
CA ALA A 142 16.94 -22.18 13.11
C ALA A 142 15.96 -21.08 12.67
N SER A 143 15.20 -20.53 13.62
CA SER A 143 14.27 -19.42 13.37
C SER A 143 14.97 -18.16 12.83
N LYS A 144 16.17 -17.85 13.35
CA LYS A 144 16.98 -16.73 12.86
C LYS A 144 17.43 -16.94 11.42
N ALA A 145 17.86 -18.16 11.06
CA ALA A 145 18.24 -18.48 9.68
C ALA A 145 17.06 -18.35 8.70
N ILE A 146 15.89 -18.88 9.06
CA ILE A 146 14.66 -18.73 8.27
C ILE A 146 14.28 -17.26 8.12
N THR A 147 14.37 -16.47 9.20
CA THR A 147 14.05 -15.03 9.16
C THR A 147 14.98 -14.26 8.21
N LEU A 148 16.27 -14.64 8.14
CA LEU A 148 17.22 -14.05 7.19
C LEU A 148 16.89 -14.40 5.75
N GLN A 149 16.54 -15.65 5.46
CA GLN A 149 16.09 -16.06 4.12
C GLN A 149 14.81 -15.33 3.71
N LEU A 150 13.85 -15.22 4.63
CA LEU A 150 12.62 -14.46 4.40
C LEU A 150 12.93 -13.02 4.05
N ARG A 151 13.83 -12.38 4.80
CA ARG A 151 14.26 -11.00 4.51
C ARG A 151 14.83 -10.85 3.11
N GLN A 152 15.70 -11.77 2.67
CA GLN A 152 16.24 -11.76 1.31
C GLN A 152 15.15 -11.88 0.25
N SER A 153 14.12 -12.69 0.49
CA SER A 153 12.98 -12.80 -0.42
C SER A 153 12.18 -11.49 -0.50
N PHE A 154 11.99 -10.79 0.63
CA PHE A 154 11.34 -9.48 0.65
C PHE A 154 12.13 -8.39 -0.07
N ASP A 155 13.46 -8.47 -0.07
CA ASP A 155 14.28 -7.55 -0.84
C ASP A 155 14.04 -7.69 -2.36
N LEU A 156 13.56 -8.85 -2.80
CA LEU A 156 13.16 -9.15 -4.18
C LEU A 156 11.69 -8.87 -4.48
N THR A 157 10.85 -8.55 -3.50
CA THR A 157 9.42 -8.26 -3.72
C THR A 157 9.06 -6.81 -3.41
N THR A 158 9.91 -6.08 -2.69
CA THR A 158 9.66 -4.69 -2.27
C THR A 158 10.66 -3.71 -2.88
N VAL A 159 10.23 -2.46 -3.07
CA VAL A 159 11.10 -1.34 -3.37
C VAL A 159 11.48 -0.66 -2.07
N HIS A 160 12.76 -0.77 -1.72
CA HIS A 160 13.29 -0.15 -0.51
C HIS A 160 14.73 0.34 -0.76
N ALA A 161 15.21 1.24 0.08
CA ALA A 161 16.57 1.80 0.04
C ALA A 161 17.02 2.27 1.43
N PRO A 162 18.33 2.38 1.70
CA PRO A 162 18.86 2.94 2.93
C PRO A 162 18.39 4.37 3.25
N ASN A 163 18.09 5.18 2.24
CA ASN A 163 17.60 6.53 2.42
C ASN A 163 16.65 6.98 1.30
N TRP A 164 15.86 8.03 1.57
CA TRP A 164 14.89 8.60 0.62
C TRP A 164 15.52 9.13 -0.66
N ASN A 165 16.68 9.75 -0.53
CA ASN A 165 17.40 10.32 -1.66
C ASN A 165 17.72 9.25 -2.72
N LEU A 166 18.13 8.06 -2.29
CA LEU A 166 18.45 6.96 -3.20
C LEU A 166 17.19 6.42 -3.92
N ILE A 167 16.03 6.40 -3.26
CA ILE A 167 14.75 6.09 -3.92
C ILE A 167 14.44 7.14 -4.99
N CYS A 168 14.61 8.42 -4.68
CA CYS A 168 14.42 9.51 -5.64
C CYS A 168 15.37 9.40 -6.84
N LEU A 169 16.65 9.09 -6.61
CA LEU A 169 17.62 8.84 -7.67
C LEU A 169 17.26 7.61 -8.49
N ALA A 170 16.79 6.53 -7.86
CA ALA A 170 16.37 5.32 -8.57
C ALA A 170 15.15 5.59 -9.47
N HIS A 171 14.19 6.40 -9.00
CA HIS A 171 13.09 6.87 -9.83
C HIS A 171 13.57 7.72 -11.01
N LEU A 172 14.50 8.64 -10.77
CA LEU A 172 15.08 9.50 -11.82
C LEU A 172 15.85 8.67 -12.86
N ALA A 173 16.71 7.75 -12.42
CA ALA A 173 17.47 6.88 -13.29
C ALA A 173 16.56 5.99 -14.14
N ARG A 174 15.50 5.43 -13.54
CA ARG A 174 14.46 4.71 -14.29
C ARG A 174 13.81 5.61 -15.34
N ASP A 175 13.39 6.82 -14.97
CA ASP A 175 12.68 7.70 -15.89
C ASP A 175 13.56 8.11 -17.07
N LEU A 176 14.87 8.30 -16.84
CA LEU A 176 15.85 8.55 -17.90
C LEU A 176 16.11 7.31 -18.77
N ALA A 177 16.24 6.13 -18.17
CA ALA A 177 16.55 4.89 -18.89
C ALA A 177 15.33 4.34 -19.66
N PHE A 178 14.13 4.55 -19.14
CA PHE A 178 12.88 4.04 -19.69
C PHE A 178 11.80 5.14 -19.77
N PRO A 179 11.94 6.15 -20.65
CA PRO A 179 11.01 7.27 -20.75
C PRO A 179 9.56 6.85 -21.02
N LEU A 180 9.37 5.83 -21.88
CA LEU A 180 8.06 5.26 -22.24
C LEU A 180 7.34 4.57 -21.06
N LEU A 181 8.08 4.21 -20.00
CA LEU A 181 7.57 3.56 -18.79
C LEU A 181 7.61 4.50 -17.58
N SER A 182 7.92 5.78 -17.78
CA SER A 182 8.05 6.77 -16.71
C SER A 182 6.70 7.07 -16.03
N VAL A 183 5.59 6.93 -16.76
CA VAL A 183 4.24 7.14 -16.21
C VAL A 183 3.65 5.81 -15.75
N PRO A 184 3.40 5.65 -14.44
CA PRO A 184 2.75 4.45 -13.92
C PRO A 184 1.27 4.44 -14.35
N SER A 185 0.86 3.33 -14.94
CA SER A 185 -0.50 2.98 -15.33
C SER A 185 -0.81 1.57 -14.82
N SER A 186 -2.08 1.17 -14.79
CA SER A 186 -2.46 -0.17 -14.35
C SER A 186 -1.82 -1.30 -15.16
N SER A 187 -1.48 -1.06 -16.44
CA SER A 187 -0.87 -2.07 -17.31
C SER A 187 0.65 -2.20 -17.16
N ASN A 188 1.35 -1.15 -16.71
CA ASN A 188 2.81 -1.13 -16.61
C ASN A 188 3.34 -1.03 -15.17
N LEU A 189 2.46 -0.99 -14.16
CA LEU A 189 2.81 -0.74 -12.77
C LEU A 189 3.84 -1.75 -12.23
N SER A 190 3.72 -3.03 -12.60
CA SER A 190 4.67 -4.07 -12.22
C SER A 190 6.08 -3.79 -12.74
N LEU A 191 6.19 -3.43 -14.02
CA LEU A 191 7.46 -3.10 -14.68
C LEU A 191 8.06 -1.81 -14.12
N PHE A 192 7.22 -0.83 -13.79
CA PHE A 192 7.60 0.39 -13.12
C PHE A 192 8.30 0.11 -11.78
N PHE A 193 7.70 -0.71 -10.92
CA PHE A 193 8.31 -1.10 -9.64
C PHE A 193 9.52 -2.00 -9.83
N HIS A 194 9.50 -2.90 -10.80
CA HIS A 194 10.64 -3.77 -11.12
C HIS A 194 11.89 -2.95 -11.48
N HIS A 195 11.78 -1.98 -12.39
CA HIS A 195 12.89 -1.13 -12.77
C HIS A 195 13.34 -0.19 -11.65
N THR A 196 12.40 0.37 -10.87
CA THR A 196 12.78 1.15 -9.67
C THR A 196 13.54 0.32 -8.66
N ARG A 197 13.08 -0.90 -8.40
CA ARG A 197 13.78 -1.84 -7.52
C ARG A 197 15.19 -2.13 -8.02
N PHE A 198 15.32 -2.40 -9.33
CA PHE A 198 16.61 -2.65 -9.96
C PHE A 198 17.61 -1.50 -9.69
N PHE A 199 17.22 -0.25 -9.97
CA PHE A 199 18.09 0.90 -9.70
C PHE A 199 18.31 1.13 -8.20
N SER A 200 17.30 0.90 -7.36
CA SER A 200 17.43 1.04 -5.91
C SER A 200 18.45 0.05 -5.34
N LEU A 201 18.37 -1.21 -5.73
CA LEU A 201 19.34 -2.24 -5.33
C LEU A 201 20.73 -1.93 -5.88
N LEU A 202 20.83 -1.52 -7.15
CA LEU A 202 22.08 -1.15 -7.80
C LEU A 202 22.79 -0.01 -7.06
N PHE A 203 22.07 1.05 -6.73
CA PHE A 203 22.62 2.22 -6.04
C PHE A 203 22.87 1.97 -4.54
N SER A 204 22.14 1.05 -3.92
CA SER A 204 22.35 0.66 -2.51
C SER A 204 23.57 -0.25 -2.35
N ARG A 205 23.83 -1.13 -3.32
CA ARG A 205 24.99 -2.03 -3.31
C ARG A 205 26.31 -1.31 -3.53
N SER A 206 26.33 -0.19 -4.27
CA SER A 206 27.56 0.59 -4.42
C SER A 206 28.03 1.20 -3.08
N THR A 207 27.14 1.37 -2.10
CA THR A 207 27.50 1.91 -0.78
C THR A 207 27.86 0.87 0.26
N SER A 208 27.57 -0.41 0.00
CA SER A 208 27.69 -1.50 0.98
C SER A 208 28.77 -2.47 0.55
N SER A 209 29.84 -2.58 1.33
CA SER A 209 30.99 -3.47 1.09
C SER A 209 30.69 -4.98 1.21
N SER A 210 29.44 -5.38 1.43
CA SER A 210 29.02 -6.78 1.55
C SER A 210 28.03 -7.16 0.43
N LEU A 211 28.49 -8.00 -0.50
CA LEU A 211 27.72 -8.55 -1.61
C LEU A 211 27.06 -9.88 -1.19
N PRO A 212 25.75 -10.07 -1.47
CA PRO A 212 25.28 -11.38 -1.87
C PRO A 212 24.85 -11.37 -3.34
N PHE A 213 25.44 -12.33 -4.08
CA PHE A 213 25.08 -12.92 -5.37
C PHE A 213 23.98 -12.25 -6.18
N PHE A 214 24.35 -11.74 -7.36
CA PHE A 214 23.69 -12.02 -8.64
C PHE A 214 24.54 -11.32 -9.71
N PHE A 215 25.47 -12.07 -10.31
CA PHE A 215 26.01 -11.95 -11.68
C PHE A 215 27.35 -12.70 -11.74
N PHE A 216 27.42 -13.72 -12.61
CA PHE A 216 28.64 -14.45 -12.99
C PHE A 216 29.57 -13.54 -13.82
N TYR A 217 30.16 -12.51 -13.20
CA TYR A 217 31.22 -11.72 -13.82
C TYR A 217 32.52 -11.83 -13.01
N SER A 218 33.64 -11.94 -13.70
CA SER A 218 34.98 -11.87 -13.08
C SER A 218 35.10 -10.64 -12.19
N PHE A 219 35.67 -10.80 -10.99
CA PHE A 219 35.76 -9.77 -9.93
C PHE A 219 36.27 -8.39 -10.42
N SER A 220 37.20 -8.37 -11.39
CA SER A 220 37.71 -7.15 -12.02
C SER A 220 36.64 -6.37 -12.81
N CYS A 221 35.77 -7.07 -13.54
CA CYS A 221 34.68 -6.45 -14.30
C CYS A 221 33.62 -5.85 -13.36
N LEU A 222 33.35 -6.52 -12.23
CA LEU A 222 32.41 -6.05 -11.22
C LEU A 222 32.86 -4.73 -10.58
N ASN A 223 34.14 -4.61 -10.24
CA ASN A 223 34.68 -3.36 -9.66
C ASN A 223 34.60 -2.20 -10.68
N SER A 224 34.95 -2.44 -11.94
CA SER A 224 34.81 -1.41 -13.00
C SER A 224 33.35 -1.00 -13.24
N PHE A 225 32.42 -1.94 -13.11
CA PHE A 225 30.99 -1.65 -13.21
C PHE A 225 30.50 -0.83 -12.01
N LEU A 226 30.88 -1.20 -10.78
CA LEU A 226 30.48 -0.48 -9.57
C LEU A 226 31.01 0.95 -9.56
N THR A 227 32.23 1.21 -10.03
CA THR A 227 32.75 2.59 -10.13
C THR A 227 31.96 3.43 -11.14
N LYS A 228 31.50 2.84 -12.25
CA LYS A 228 30.59 3.52 -13.19
C LYS A 228 29.23 3.82 -12.57
N VAL A 229 28.70 2.91 -11.76
CA VAL A 229 27.44 3.10 -11.01
C VAL A 229 27.57 4.25 -10.01
N GLU A 230 28.67 4.32 -9.27
CA GLU A 230 28.95 5.43 -8.35
C GLU A 230 29.10 6.77 -9.08
N ALA A 231 29.82 6.78 -10.21
CA ALA A 231 29.94 7.96 -11.05
C ALA A 231 28.58 8.42 -11.57
N CYS A 232 27.72 7.48 -12.01
CA CYS A 232 26.35 7.77 -12.42
C CYS A 232 25.54 8.41 -11.28
N LYS A 233 25.58 7.83 -10.08
CA LYS A 233 24.92 8.37 -8.89
C LYS A 233 25.40 9.79 -8.57
N LYS A 234 26.71 10.03 -8.64
CA LYS A 234 27.33 11.34 -8.42
C LYS A 234 26.88 12.38 -9.45
N ASN A 235 26.65 11.98 -10.70
CA ASN A 235 26.17 12.88 -11.77
C ASN A 235 24.66 13.12 -11.73
N LEU A 236 23.87 12.13 -11.29
CA LEU A 236 22.41 12.27 -11.16
C LEU A 236 22.02 13.16 -9.99
N GLN A 237 22.79 13.18 -8.90
CA GLN A 237 22.46 13.96 -7.71
C GLN A 237 22.32 15.47 -7.98
N PRO A 238 23.27 16.16 -8.64
CA PRO A 238 23.11 17.58 -8.97
C PRO A 238 21.92 17.85 -9.88
N TYR A 239 21.63 16.96 -10.82
CA TYR A 239 20.48 17.09 -11.71
C TYR A 239 19.16 16.99 -10.92
N TRP A 240 19.06 16.00 -10.04
CA TRP A 240 17.90 15.85 -9.16
C TRP A 240 17.72 17.05 -8.22
N ASN A 241 18.80 17.55 -7.61
CA ASN A 241 18.75 18.73 -6.74
C ASN A 241 18.19 19.96 -7.47
N LYS A 242 18.66 20.23 -8.70
CA LYS A 242 18.15 21.34 -9.52
C LYS A 242 16.66 21.18 -9.84
N LEU A 243 16.23 19.97 -10.21
CA LEU A 243 14.82 19.69 -10.46
C LEU A 243 13.98 19.96 -9.21
N TYR A 244 14.45 19.47 -8.05
CA TYR A 244 13.79 19.64 -6.78
C TYR A 244 13.68 21.12 -6.36
N GLU A 245 14.76 21.89 -6.49
CA GLU A 245 14.78 23.34 -6.24
C GLU A 245 13.78 24.11 -7.12
N CYS A 246 13.62 23.68 -8.38
CA CYS A 246 12.62 24.25 -9.29
C CYS A 246 11.19 23.74 -9.04
N GLY A 247 10.98 22.80 -8.11
CA GLY A 247 9.68 22.16 -7.89
C GLY A 247 9.23 21.29 -9.07
N LEU A 248 10.16 20.81 -9.89
CA LEU A 248 9.91 20.03 -11.10
C LEU A 248 10.29 18.56 -10.89
N THR A 249 9.64 17.69 -11.66
CA THR A 249 10.09 16.31 -11.84
C THR A 249 10.61 16.13 -13.26
N HIS A 250 11.51 15.16 -13.49
CA HIS A 250 12.00 14.88 -14.84
C HIS A 250 10.86 14.64 -15.84
N ARG A 251 9.79 13.98 -15.40
CA ARG A 251 8.57 13.74 -16.19
C ARG A 251 7.86 15.02 -16.64
N CYS A 252 7.93 16.08 -15.83
CA CYS A 252 7.39 17.38 -16.21
C CYS A 252 8.15 17.97 -17.40
N LEU A 253 9.42 17.60 -17.60
CA LEU A 253 10.19 18.02 -18.76
C LEU A 253 9.89 17.14 -19.98
N ASP A 254 9.76 15.82 -19.78
CA ASP A 254 9.49 14.85 -20.85
C ASP A 254 8.11 15.08 -21.50
N LYS A 255 7.07 15.33 -20.69
CA LYS A 255 5.71 15.69 -21.20
C LYS A 255 5.65 17.08 -21.85
N ASN A 256 6.61 17.94 -21.55
CA ASN A 256 6.75 19.29 -22.11
C ASN A 256 7.87 19.37 -23.14
N VAL A 257 8.36 18.23 -23.66
CA VAL A 257 8.86 18.20 -25.03
C VAL A 257 7.63 18.45 -25.89
N ILE A 258 7.27 19.73 -25.99
CA ILE A 258 6.39 20.27 -27.01
C ILE A 258 6.92 19.61 -28.28
N PRO A 259 6.13 18.77 -28.98
CA PRO A 259 6.54 18.31 -30.29
C PRO A 259 6.98 19.56 -31.02
N PHE A 260 8.16 19.55 -31.62
CA PHE A 260 8.64 20.66 -32.43
C PHE A 260 7.66 20.78 -33.61
N VAL A 261 6.51 21.41 -33.35
CA VAL A 261 5.41 21.56 -34.28
C VAL A 261 5.95 22.56 -35.28
N GLU A 262 6.04 22.12 -36.53
CA GLU A 262 6.38 22.98 -37.64
C GLU A 262 5.57 24.27 -37.54
N SER A 263 6.24 25.39 -37.77
CA SER A 263 5.88 26.76 -37.38
C SER A 263 4.52 27.29 -37.87
N GLY A 264 3.72 26.50 -38.59
CA GLY A 264 2.42 26.86 -39.13
C GLY A 264 1.19 26.60 -38.23
N ASP A 265 1.24 25.66 -37.28
CA ASP A 265 0.02 25.20 -36.57
C ASP A 265 -0.16 25.77 -35.14
N TYR A 266 0.78 26.60 -34.69
CA TYR A 266 0.82 27.15 -33.32
C TYR A 266 -0.37 28.08 -33.01
N THR A 267 -0.82 28.88 -33.97
CA THR A 267 -1.95 29.81 -33.79
C THR A 267 -3.26 29.04 -33.58
N ARG A 268 -3.49 27.97 -34.34
CA ARG A 268 -4.70 27.15 -34.22
C ARG A 268 -4.75 26.38 -32.90
N MET A 269 -3.61 25.87 -32.44
CA MET A 269 -3.51 25.22 -31.12
C MET A 269 -3.70 26.23 -29.97
N ARG A 270 -3.11 27.42 -30.07
CA ARG A 270 -3.28 28.49 -29.06
C ARG A 270 -4.73 28.96 -28.96
N VAL A 271 -5.42 29.15 -30.07
CA VAL A 271 -6.85 29.54 -30.06
C VAL A 271 -7.71 28.44 -29.44
N LYS A 272 -7.48 27.17 -29.78
CA LYS A 272 -8.19 26.05 -29.13
C LYS A 272 -7.89 25.94 -27.65
N ALA A 273 -6.64 26.15 -27.23
CA ALA A 273 -6.25 26.12 -25.83
C ALA A 273 -6.88 27.30 -25.05
N LEU A 274 -6.82 28.51 -25.59
CA LEU A 274 -7.44 29.71 -25.03
C LEU A 274 -8.96 29.56 -24.92
N TRP A 275 -9.61 29.00 -25.94
CA TRP A 275 -11.05 28.70 -25.90
C TRP A 275 -11.38 27.67 -24.82
N LYS A 276 -10.62 26.58 -24.72
CA LYS A 276 -10.78 25.59 -23.63
C LYS A 276 -10.57 26.23 -22.26
N CYS A 277 -9.53 27.04 -22.10
CA CYS A 277 -9.28 27.78 -20.87
C CYS A 277 -10.44 28.72 -20.53
N PHE A 278 -10.95 29.48 -21.50
CA PHE A 278 -12.10 30.37 -21.31
C PHE A 278 -13.34 29.59 -20.86
N VAL A 279 -13.69 28.50 -21.56
CA VAL A 279 -14.82 27.64 -21.18
C VAL A 279 -14.63 27.05 -19.78
N HIS A 280 -13.42 26.61 -19.42
CA HIS A 280 -13.14 26.11 -18.08
C HIS A 280 -13.21 27.21 -17.03
N ILE A 281 -12.67 28.40 -17.28
CA ILE A 281 -12.74 29.55 -16.39
C ILE A 281 -14.20 29.95 -16.17
N SER A 282 -15.01 30.09 -17.23
CA SER A 282 -16.43 30.43 -17.11
C SER A 282 -17.22 29.38 -16.33
N LYS A 283 -16.99 28.08 -16.58
CA LYS A 283 -17.61 27.00 -15.80
C LYS A 283 -17.20 27.07 -14.34
N CYS A 284 -15.90 27.20 -14.06
CA CYS A 284 -15.39 27.35 -12.71
C CYS A 284 -15.96 28.59 -12.01
N SER A 285 -16.07 29.74 -12.67
CA SER A 285 -16.66 30.95 -12.09
C SER A 285 -18.12 30.76 -11.74
N ILE A 286 -18.92 30.11 -12.60
CA ILE A 286 -20.34 29.83 -12.34
C ILE A 286 -20.49 28.87 -11.16
N PHE A 287 -19.75 27.76 -11.15
CA PHE A 287 -19.79 26.81 -10.04
C PHE A 287 -19.25 27.41 -8.74
N SER A 288 -18.21 28.24 -8.79
CA SER A 288 -17.69 28.99 -7.63
C SER A 288 -18.73 29.97 -7.09
N LEU A 289 -19.49 30.67 -7.92
CA LEU A 289 -20.57 31.55 -7.45
C LEU A 289 -21.72 30.76 -6.79
N LEU A 290 -22.14 29.66 -7.41
CA LEU A 290 -23.19 28.78 -6.87
C LEU A 290 -22.80 28.13 -5.55
N SER A 291 -21.51 27.81 -5.40
CA SER A 291 -20.93 27.18 -4.20
C SER A 291 -20.40 28.19 -3.18
N LEU A 292 -20.42 29.50 -3.48
CA LEU A 292 -19.85 30.55 -2.64
C LEU A 292 -20.45 30.57 -1.21
N PRO A 293 -21.77 30.39 -1.01
CA PRO A 293 -22.32 30.25 0.34
C PRO A 293 -21.77 29.02 1.07
N ALA A 294 -21.56 27.91 0.37
CA ALA A 294 -20.99 26.69 0.94
C ALA A 294 -19.56 26.95 1.43
N TYR A 295 -18.76 27.59 0.58
CA TYR A 295 -17.38 27.94 0.87
C TYR A 295 -17.28 28.90 2.06
N ILE A 296 -18.15 29.91 2.14
CA ILE A 296 -18.18 30.84 3.29
C ILE A 296 -18.51 30.09 4.58
N MET A 297 -19.47 29.15 4.54
CA MET A 297 -19.83 28.37 5.72
C MET A 297 -18.75 27.35 6.13
N SER A 298 -18.03 26.76 5.17
CA SER A 298 -16.95 25.81 5.44
C SER A 298 -15.60 26.47 5.72
N THR A 299 -15.39 27.73 5.32
CA THR A 299 -14.09 28.42 5.51
C THR A 299 -13.58 28.41 6.94
N PRO A 300 -14.38 28.69 8.00
CA PRO A 300 -13.91 28.59 9.38
C PRO A 300 -13.38 27.19 9.68
N ILE A 301 -14.11 26.14 9.29
CA ILE A 301 -13.72 24.74 9.50
C ILE A 301 -12.40 24.43 8.76
N ILE A 302 -12.29 24.84 7.50
CA ILE A 302 -11.10 24.63 6.66
C ILE A 302 -9.88 25.40 7.22
N VAL A 303 -10.07 26.62 7.71
CA VAL A 303 -8.99 27.44 8.29
C VAL A 303 -8.53 26.86 9.62
N THR A 304 -9.46 26.51 10.51
CA THR A 304 -9.14 25.82 11.77
C THR A 304 -8.45 24.48 11.49
N TRP A 305 -8.88 23.75 10.47
CA TRP A 305 -8.24 22.54 9.98
C TRP A 305 -6.78 22.78 9.55
N ARG A 306 -6.54 23.72 8.64
CA ARG A 306 -5.18 24.02 8.15
C ARG A 306 -4.26 24.50 9.27
N TYR A 307 -4.82 25.20 10.25
CA TYR A 307 -4.09 25.60 11.45
C TYR A 307 -3.70 24.39 12.31
N LEU A 308 -4.63 23.47 12.59
CA LEU A 308 -4.36 22.24 13.33
C LEU A 308 -3.38 21.32 12.59
N GLU A 309 -3.54 21.14 11.28
CA GLU A 309 -2.63 20.36 10.43
C GLU A 309 -1.20 20.92 10.52
N ARG A 310 -1.02 22.23 10.37
CA ARG A 310 0.30 22.87 10.49
C ARG A 310 0.88 22.73 11.90
N ARG A 311 0.05 22.82 12.94
CA ARG A 311 0.48 22.63 14.32
C ARG A 311 0.91 21.18 14.59
N HIS A 312 0.16 20.20 14.09
CA HIS A 312 0.52 18.78 14.19
C HIS A 312 1.80 18.45 13.42
N ILE A 313 1.99 19.03 12.23
CA ILE A 313 3.24 18.90 11.46
C ILE A 313 4.41 19.57 12.21
N ALA A 314 4.19 20.74 12.81
CA ALA A 314 5.21 21.48 13.57
C ALA A 314 5.61 20.81 14.90
N LEU A 315 4.73 19.97 15.48
CA LEU A 315 5.07 19.10 16.61
C LEU A 315 6.06 17.98 16.22
N GLY A 316 6.40 17.87 14.93
CA GLY A 316 7.64 17.29 14.48
C GLY A 316 7.74 15.78 14.66
N ILE A 317 6.87 15.00 14.02
CA ILE A 317 7.01 13.54 14.04
C ILE A 317 6.61 12.93 12.69
N GLN A 318 7.60 12.34 12.00
CA GLN A 318 7.49 11.48 10.81
C GLN A 318 6.53 10.28 10.98
N GLN A 319 5.98 10.06 12.18
CA GLN A 319 5.11 8.95 12.56
C GLN A 319 3.60 9.28 12.54
N ASN A 320 3.18 10.54 12.35
CA ASN A 320 1.78 10.95 12.48
C ASN A 320 1.01 11.10 11.15
N TYR A 321 1.52 10.60 10.01
CA TYR A 321 0.80 10.74 8.74
C TYR A 321 -0.49 9.93 8.70
N ASP A 322 -0.53 8.76 9.35
CA ASP A 322 -1.74 7.95 9.50
C ASP A 322 -2.75 8.62 10.43
N ASP A 323 -2.30 9.15 11.57
CA ASP A 323 -3.14 9.94 12.47
C ASP A 323 -3.68 11.19 11.78
N CYS A 324 -2.86 11.87 10.98
CA CYS A 324 -3.30 12.98 10.16
C CYS A 324 -4.33 12.54 9.11
N ALA A 325 -4.17 11.37 8.49
CA ALA A 325 -5.11 10.85 7.51
C ALA A 325 -6.44 10.42 8.15
N GLN A 326 -6.41 9.76 9.31
CA GLN A 326 -7.58 9.39 10.10
C GLN A 326 -8.31 10.64 10.62
N PHE A 327 -7.55 11.62 11.12
CA PHE A 327 -8.10 12.90 11.56
C PHE A 327 -8.72 13.68 10.38
N LYS A 328 -8.08 13.67 9.19
CA LYS A 328 -8.68 14.20 7.94
C LYS A 328 -10.04 13.55 7.65
N GLN A 329 -10.14 12.22 7.79
CA GLN A 329 -11.40 11.51 7.54
C GLN A 329 -12.49 11.85 8.55
N LEU A 330 -12.16 11.90 9.84
CA LEU A 330 -13.11 12.30 10.87
C LEU A 330 -13.61 13.72 10.63
N CYS A 331 -12.71 14.65 10.31
CA CYS A 331 -13.09 16.02 9.98
C CYS A 331 -13.98 16.10 8.74
N LEU A 332 -13.66 15.39 7.65
CA LEU A 332 -14.51 15.33 6.46
C LEU A 332 -15.89 14.73 6.77
N PHE A 333 -15.94 13.71 7.63
CA PHE A 333 -17.19 13.11 8.09
C PHE A 333 -18.04 14.12 8.85
N PHE A 334 -17.47 14.80 9.86
CA PHE A 334 -18.20 15.81 10.63
C PHE A 334 -18.58 17.05 9.82
N GLU A 335 -17.71 17.50 8.91
CA GLU A 335 -18.01 18.60 7.99
C GLU A 335 -19.17 18.23 7.07
N SER A 336 -19.20 16.99 6.55
CA SER A 336 -20.30 16.52 5.72
C SER A 336 -21.64 16.49 6.46
N ILE A 337 -21.64 16.07 7.73
CA ILE A 337 -22.82 16.08 8.60
C ILE A 337 -23.25 17.52 8.90
N PHE A 338 -22.30 18.38 9.26
CA PHE A 338 -22.59 19.78 9.59
C PHE A 338 -23.16 20.54 8.40
N LEU A 339 -22.53 20.45 7.23
CA LEU A 339 -23.03 21.03 5.99
C LEU A 339 -24.40 20.45 5.65
N HIS A 340 -24.62 19.15 5.85
CA HIS A 340 -25.92 18.52 5.63
C HIS A 340 -27.01 19.15 6.52
N VAL A 341 -26.77 19.29 7.83
CA VAL A 341 -27.74 19.88 8.78
C VAL A 341 -28.02 21.35 8.42
N MET A 342 -26.99 22.12 8.11
CA MET A 342 -27.15 23.55 7.78
C MET A 342 -27.89 23.76 6.46
N TYR A 343 -27.53 23.01 5.41
CA TYR A 343 -28.20 23.11 4.11
C TYR A 343 -29.64 22.63 4.16
N THR A 344 -29.91 21.53 4.85
CA THR A 344 -31.29 21.01 4.99
C THR A 344 -32.16 21.96 5.80
N GLY A 345 -31.63 22.54 6.89
CA GLY A 345 -32.32 23.56 7.67
C GLY A 345 -32.62 24.83 6.86
N ALA A 346 -31.64 25.34 6.10
CA ALA A 346 -31.82 26.52 5.24
C ALA A 346 -32.80 26.28 4.10
N ALA A 347 -32.66 25.14 3.39
CA ALA A 347 -33.57 24.76 2.31
C ALA A 347 -35.00 24.58 2.81
N TYR A 348 -35.20 23.92 3.96
CA TYR A 348 -36.50 23.76 4.58
C TYR A 348 -37.15 25.10 4.91
N LYS A 349 -36.40 26.06 5.47
CA LYS A 349 -36.91 27.39 5.81
C LYS A 349 -37.33 28.19 4.56
N VAL A 350 -36.55 28.11 3.48
CA VAL A 350 -36.86 28.77 2.20
C VAL A 350 -38.08 28.12 1.52
N LEU A 351 -38.14 26.80 1.49
CA LEU A 351 -39.23 26.05 0.86
C LEU A 351 -40.55 26.19 1.63
N LYS A 352 -40.50 26.25 2.97
CA LYS A 352 -41.68 26.50 3.81
C LYS A 352 -42.33 27.86 3.49
N ASN A 353 -41.52 28.87 3.18
CA ASN A 353 -41.99 30.23 2.91
C ASN A 353 -42.38 30.49 1.45
N LYS A 354 -42.15 29.53 0.52
CA LYS A 354 -42.42 29.67 -0.92
C LYS A 354 -43.08 28.41 -1.50
N PRO A 355 -44.41 28.21 -1.31
CA PRO A 355 -45.11 27.00 -1.73
C PRO A 355 -45.15 26.80 -3.25
N THR A 356 -45.09 27.88 -4.04
CA THR A 356 -45.01 27.84 -5.50
C THR A 356 -43.71 27.18 -5.98
N LEU A 357 -42.57 27.54 -5.38
CA LEU A 357 -41.26 26.96 -5.68
C LEU A 357 -41.21 25.46 -5.33
N LEU A 358 -41.82 25.08 -4.19
CA LEU A 358 -41.96 23.69 -3.80
C LEU A 358 -42.76 22.87 -4.83
N SER A 359 -43.84 23.43 -5.40
CA SER A 359 -44.62 22.76 -6.44
C SER A 359 -43.83 22.58 -7.75
N ILE A 360 -43.01 23.55 -8.13
CA ILE A 360 -42.17 23.50 -9.33
C ILE A 360 -41.11 22.41 -9.18
N ILE A 361 -40.41 22.39 -8.04
CA ILE A 361 -39.40 21.36 -7.73
C ILE A 361 -40.07 19.98 -7.70
N ARG A 362 -41.26 19.87 -7.10
CA ARG A 362 -42.05 18.62 -7.08
C ARG A 362 -42.38 18.13 -8.49
N ASN A 363 -42.81 19.02 -9.38
CA ASN A 363 -43.15 18.68 -10.76
C ASN A 363 -41.92 18.28 -11.60
N ILE A 364 -40.77 18.92 -11.38
CA ILE A 364 -39.50 18.55 -12.03
C ILE A 364 -39.05 17.16 -11.55
N PHE A 365 -39.06 16.91 -10.24
CA PHE A 365 -38.68 15.60 -9.69
C PHE A 365 -39.64 14.48 -10.08
N ALA A 366 -40.96 14.75 -10.10
CA ALA A 366 -41.97 13.79 -10.55
C ALA A 366 -41.77 13.38 -12.03
N ARG A 367 -41.33 14.32 -12.88
CA ARG A 367 -40.97 14.03 -14.28
C ARG A 367 -39.70 13.17 -14.42
N VAL A 368 -38.73 13.35 -13.52
CA VAL A 368 -37.44 12.61 -13.56
C VAL A 368 -37.57 11.21 -12.94
N ILE A 369 -38.33 11.04 -11.86
CA ILE A 369 -38.40 9.77 -11.09
C ILE A 369 -39.67 8.96 -11.40
N ARG A 370 -40.58 9.46 -12.26
CA ARG A 370 -41.85 8.80 -12.67
C ARG A 370 -42.65 8.19 -11.51
N THR A 371 -42.62 8.82 -10.34
CA THR A 371 -43.41 8.41 -9.18
C THR A 371 -43.88 9.64 -8.40
N GLU A 372 -45.15 9.63 -7.97
CA GLU A 372 -45.69 10.67 -7.09
C GLU A 372 -45.07 10.54 -5.70
N LEU A 373 -44.02 11.32 -5.45
CA LEU A 373 -43.34 11.36 -4.17
C LEU A 373 -43.97 12.43 -3.27
N SER A 374 -44.42 12.00 -2.08
CA SER A 374 -44.90 12.91 -1.04
C SER A 374 -43.82 13.91 -0.61
N PRO A 375 -44.16 15.10 -0.04
CA PRO A 375 -43.18 16.13 0.30
C PRO A 375 -42.03 15.64 1.18
N LYS A 376 -42.31 14.73 2.13
CA LYS A 376 -41.29 14.08 2.98
C LYS A 376 -40.34 13.19 2.17
N LYS A 377 -40.86 12.44 1.19
CA LYS A 377 -40.05 11.55 0.33
C LYS A 377 -39.27 12.32 -0.75
N LEU A 378 -39.81 13.43 -1.25
CA LEU A 378 -39.11 14.32 -2.19
C LEU A 378 -37.93 15.03 -1.53
N SER A 379 -38.11 15.45 -0.27
CA SER A 379 -37.03 15.89 0.60
C SER A 379 -35.96 14.79 0.65
N ILE A 380 -36.30 13.57 1.08
CA ILE A 380 -35.33 12.45 1.18
C ILE A 380 -34.64 12.12 -0.18
N ALA A 381 -35.33 12.19 -1.31
CA ALA A 381 -34.75 11.91 -2.63
C ALA A 381 -33.80 13.04 -3.10
N PHE A 382 -34.16 14.31 -2.89
CA PHE A 382 -33.25 15.44 -3.08
C PHE A 382 -32.06 15.33 -2.11
N PHE A 383 -32.29 14.82 -0.89
CA PHE A 383 -31.28 14.62 0.16
C PHE A 383 -30.28 13.50 -0.17
N LEU A 384 -30.68 12.45 -0.90
CA LEU A 384 -29.80 11.35 -1.31
C LEU A 384 -29.00 11.68 -2.59
N LEU A 385 -29.56 12.49 -3.49
CA LEU A 385 -28.92 12.87 -4.76
C LEU A 385 -28.00 14.10 -4.62
N TRP A 386 -28.27 15.01 -3.69
CA TRP A 386 -27.47 16.23 -3.53
C TRP A 386 -26.00 16.01 -3.17
N PRO A 387 -25.64 15.06 -2.28
CA PRO A 387 -24.24 14.70 -2.07
C PRO A 387 -23.59 14.14 -3.33
N CYS A 388 -24.31 13.32 -4.13
CA CYS A 388 -23.80 12.80 -5.40
C CYS A 388 -23.61 13.88 -6.47
N ILE A 389 -24.41 14.95 -6.47
CA ILE A 389 -24.31 16.07 -7.40
C ILE A 389 -23.18 17.03 -6.97
N MET A 390 -23.07 17.34 -5.68
CA MET A 390 -22.00 18.19 -5.13
C MET A 390 -20.63 17.49 -5.17
N TRP A 391 -20.55 16.21 -4.81
CA TRP A 391 -19.33 15.42 -4.95
C TRP A 391 -19.04 15.04 -6.40
N GLY A 392 -20.08 14.85 -7.21
CA GLY A 392 -19.95 14.68 -8.66
C GLY A 392 -19.34 15.90 -9.33
N GLY A 393 -19.60 17.13 -8.85
CA GLY A 393 -18.99 18.35 -9.39
C GLY A 393 -17.54 18.58 -8.97
N VAL A 394 -17.15 18.13 -7.77
CA VAL A 394 -15.77 18.27 -7.25
C VAL A 394 -14.87 17.11 -7.69
N TYR A 395 -15.45 15.96 -8.06
CA TYR A 395 -14.76 14.76 -8.56
C TYR A 395 -15.39 14.22 -9.87
N ALA A 396 -15.82 15.11 -10.78
CA ALA A 396 -16.25 14.74 -12.13
C ALA A 396 -15.03 14.37 -13.00
N GLY A 397 -14.55 13.15 -12.81
CA GLY A 397 -13.81 12.40 -13.80
C GLY A 397 -13.95 10.93 -13.43
N ASP A 398 -14.53 10.11 -14.32
CA ASP A 398 -14.55 8.63 -14.50
C ASP A 398 -14.46 7.66 -13.29
N HIS A 399 -14.28 8.12 -12.07
CA HIS A 399 -13.85 7.38 -10.90
C HIS A 399 -15.02 6.93 -10.02
N MET A 400 -16.20 7.57 -10.09
CA MET A 400 -17.35 7.19 -9.26
C MET A 400 -18.05 5.91 -9.75
N MET A 401 -18.15 5.70 -11.07
CA MET A 401 -18.64 4.43 -11.65
C MET A 401 -17.63 3.29 -11.47
N SER A 402 -16.34 3.62 -11.36
CA SER A 402 -15.28 2.67 -10.97
C SER A 402 -15.43 2.23 -9.51
N ASN A 403 -15.81 3.11 -8.58
CA ASN A 403 -15.92 2.80 -7.15
C ASN A 403 -16.92 1.68 -6.80
N ALA A 404 -18.04 1.56 -7.53
CA ALA A 404 -18.96 0.43 -7.35
C ALA A 404 -18.37 -0.89 -7.88
N ARG A 405 -17.53 -0.83 -8.93
CA ARG A 405 -16.79 -2.00 -9.45
C ARG A 405 -15.60 -2.37 -8.56
N SER A 406 -14.92 -1.41 -7.94
CA SER A 406 -13.75 -1.62 -7.07
C SER A 406 -14.10 -2.34 -5.77
N PHE A 407 -15.29 -2.06 -5.20
CA PHE A 407 -15.77 -2.77 -4.01
C PHE A 407 -16.13 -4.24 -4.32
N LEU A 408 -16.67 -4.49 -5.51
CA LEU A 408 -16.87 -5.82 -6.09
C LEU A 408 -15.54 -6.51 -6.48
N GLN A 409 -14.50 -5.74 -6.86
CA GLN A 409 -13.16 -6.27 -7.18
C GLN A 409 -12.35 -6.65 -5.94
N LEU A 410 -12.51 -5.96 -4.80
CA LEU A 410 -11.90 -6.37 -3.53
C LEU A 410 -12.46 -7.71 -3.03
N TRP A 411 -13.74 -7.97 -3.27
CA TRP A 411 -14.34 -9.28 -2.98
C TRP A 411 -13.89 -10.36 -3.96
N LYS A 412 -13.75 -10.04 -5.25
CA LYS A 412 -13.17 -10.93 -6.27
C LYS A 412 -11.65 -11.17 -6.10
N LEU A 413 -10.91 -10.26 -5.46
CA LEU A 413 -9.49 -10.44 -5.15
C LEU A 413 -9.31 -11.55 -4.12
N LYS A 414 -10.18 -11.64 -3.10
CA LYS A 414 -10.18 -12.77 -2.16
C LYS A 414 -10.30 -14.11 -2.90
N ASP A 415 -11.25 -14.21 -3.82
CA ASP A 415 -11.49 -15.45 -4.59
C ASP A 415 -10.39 -15.73 -5.62
N PHE A 416 -9.81 -14.68 -6.24
CA PHE A 416 -8.69 -14.81 -7.16
C PHE A 416 -7.39 -15.23 -6.45
N PHE A 417 -7.10 -14.68 -5.27
CA PHE A 417 -5.93 -15.04 -4.47
C PHE A 417 -6.04 -16.46 -3.92
N ILE A 418 -7.21 -16.85 -3.40
CA ILE A 418 -7.46 -18.23 -2.95
C ILE A 418 -7.40 -19.19 -4.15
N SER A 419 -8.01 -18.85 -5.29
CA SER A 419 -7.99 -19.70 -6.48
C SER A 419 -6.57 -19.90 -7.02
N LYS A 420 -5.73 -18.85 -7.11
CA LYS A 420 -4.38 -18.98 -7.68
C LYS A 420 -3.36 -19.62 -6.72
N LEU A 421 -3.54 -19.47 -5.40
CA LEU A 421 -2.78 -20.21 -4.38
C LEU A 421 -3.17 -21.70 -4.35
N MET A 422 -4.46 -22.02 -4.47
CA MET A 422 -4.99 -23.39 -4.40
C MET A 422 -4.79 -24.19 -5.70
N TYR A 423 -4.64 -23.54 -6.87
CA TYR A 423 -4.54 -24.25 -8.15
C TYR A 423 -3.12 -24.73 -8.50
N ASN A 424 -2.07 -24.10 -7.95
CA ASN A 424 -0.68 -24.38 -8.35
C ASN A 424 0.18 -25.05 -7.27
N HIS A 425 -0.25 -25.06 -6.00
CA HIS A 425 0.49 -25.73 -4.93
C HIS A 425 -0.47 -26.51 -4.03
N ASN A 426 -0.10 -27.76 -3.72
CA ASN A 426 -0.80 -28.69 -2.83
C ASN A 426 -1.31 -28.00 -1.54
N PRO A 427 -2.38 -28.54 -0.91
CA PRO A 427 -3.16 -27.90 0.17
C PRO A 427 -2.43 -27.80 1.53
N GLY A 428 -1.13 -27.50 1.54
CA GLY A 428 -0.38 -27.24 2.76
C GLY A 428 -0.73 -25.90 3.40
N CYS A 429 -0.42 -25.78 4.69
CA CYS A 429 -0.61 -24.56 5.47
C CYS A 429 0.21 -23.40 4.89
N VAL A 430 -0.45 -22.30 4.55
CA VAL A 430 0.19 -21.12 3.94
C VAL A 430 0.23 -19.96 4.94
N LEU A 431 1.43 -19.51 5.25
CA LEU A 431 1.68 -18.24 5.91
C LEU A 431 1.98 -17.19 4.85
N ILE A 432 1.06 -16.26 4.67
CA ILE A 432 1.23 -15.08 3.83
C ILE A 432 1.94 -14.04 4.68
N THR A 433 3.03 -13.49 4.18
CA THR A 433 3.79 -12.49 4.92
C THR A 433 4.03 -11.27 4.09
#